data_AF-A0A0D6LFB8-F1
#
_entry.id   AF-A0A0D6LFB8-F1
#
_cell.length_a   1.000
_cell.length_b   1.000
_cell.length_c   1.000
_cell.angle_alpha   90.00
_cell.angle_beta   90.00
_cell.angle_gamma   90.00
#
_symmetry.space_group_name_H-M   'P 1'
#
loop_
_entity.id
_entity.type
_entity.pdbx_description
1 polymer ?
#
loop_
_entity_poly.entity_id
_entity_poly.type
_entity_poly.pdbx_seq_one_letter_code
_entity_poly.pdbx_strand_id
1 'polypeptide(L)'
;MLDTGADRSFISNELANRLQLQDVDSKRLTISTFGSNMPIVKTCGITVLQMWDANGAPHTFMVTRIDKVTKSLQRNLICLEDKRFLCDNDLQL
;
A
#
# COMPACT_ATOMS: atom_id res chain seq x y z
N MET A 1 -4.39 5.48 -7.36
CA MET A 1 -3.44 6.44 -6.75
C MET A 1 -2.12 6.26 -7.44
N LEU A 2 -1.55 7.32 -8.01
CA LEU A 2 -0.18 7.30 -8.52
C LEU A 2 0.69 7.88 -7.40
N ASP A 3 1.58 7.06 -6.87
CA ASP A 3 2.38 7.38 -5.69
C ASP A 3 3.85 7.48 -6.08
N THR A 4 4.37 8.70 -6.16
CA THR A 4 5.79 8.97 -6.46
C THR A 4 6.69 8.76 -5.25
N GLY A 5 6.12 8.57 -4.06
CA GLY A 5 6.86 8.27 -2.83
C GLY A 5 7.16 6.77 -2.66
N ALA A 6 6.57 5.92 -3.50
CA ALA A 6 6.82 4.49 -3.47
C ALA A 6 8.08 4.13 -4.29
N ASP A 7 8.93 3.27 -3.75
CA ASP A 7 10.10 2.70 -4.46
C ASP A 7 9.71 1.98 -5.77
N ARG A 8 8.46 1.49 -5.84
CA ARG A 8 7.93 0.77 -7.00
C ARG A 8 6.41 0.79 -7.04
N SER A 9 5.89 0.38 -8.19
CA SER A 9 4.45 0.19 -8.38
C SER A 9 3.97 -1.12 -7.74
N PHE A 10 2.81 -1.06 -7.09
CA PHE A 10 2.16 -2.20 -6.44
C PHE A 10 0.74 -2.43 -6.96
N ILE A 11 0.31 -3.68 -6.97
CA ILE A 11 -1.07 -4.08 -7.19
C ILE A 11 -1.51 -5.03 -6.07
N SER A 12 -2.75 -4.91 -5.60
CA SER A 12 -3.26 -5.84 -4.59
C SER A 12 -3.43 -7.23 -5.18
N ASN A 13 -3.18 -8.28 -4.39
CA ASN A 13 -3.43 -9.66 -4.83
C ASN A 13 -4.89 -9.86 -5.26
N GLU A 14 -5.83 -9.24 -4.55
CA GLU A 14 -7.26 -9.27 -4.88
C GLU A 14 -7.52 -8.73 -6.29
N LEU A 15 -6.99 -7.53 -6.60
CA LEU A 15 -7.20 -6.91 -7.91
C LEU A 15 -6.49 -7.69 -9.02
N ALA A 16 -5.25 -8.14 -8.78
CA ALA A 16 -4.51 -8.95 -9.74
C ALA A 16 -5.25 -10.28 -10.06
N ASN A 17 -5.85 -10.93 -9.06
CA ASN A 17 -6.66 -12.13 -9.25
C ASN A 17 -7.94 -11.84 -10.06
N ARG A 18 -8.64 -10.73 -9.74
CA ARG A 18 -9.84 -10.31 -10.49
C ARG A 18 -9.55 -10.03 -11.96
N LEU A 19 -8.37 -9.50 -12.25
CA LEU A 19 -7.89 -9.22 -13.60
C LEU A 19 -7.21 -10.44 -14.25
N GLN A 20 -7.16 -11.58 -13.56
CA GLN A 20 -6.52 -12.82 -14.02
C GLN A 20 -5.05 -12.65 -14.42
N LEU A 21 -4.37 -11.71 -13.77
CA LEU A 21 -2.96 -11.44 -14.04
C LEU A 21 -2.11 -12.58 -13.46
N GLN A 22 -1.24 -13.14 -14.28
CA GLN A 22 -0.31 -14.21 -13.88
C GLN A 22 1.03 -13.62 -13.43
N ASP A 23 1.69 -14.34 -12.53
CA ASP A 23 3.04 -13.98 -12.12
C ASP A 23 4.01 -14.31 -13.24
N VAL A 24 4.81 -13.33 -13.63
CA VAL A 24 5.89 -13.50 -14.62
C VAL A 24 7.25 -13.67 -13.94
N ASP A 25 7.37 -13.25 -12.67
CA ASP A 25 8.57 -13.36 -11.85
C ASP A 25 8.20 -13.25 -10.36
N SER A 26 9.16 -13.38 -9.47
CA SER A 26 9.01 -13.13 -8.04
C SER A 26 10.22 -12.41 -7.46
N LYS A 27 10.01 -11.56 -6.46
CA LYS A 27 11.08 -10.81 -5.80
C LYS A 27 10.92 -10.80 -4.30
N ARG A 28 12.02 -11.03 -3.59
CA ARG A 28 12.09 -10.90 -2.15
C ARG A 28 12.21 -9.42 -1.78
N LEU A 29 11.27 -8.93 -0.98
CA LEU A 29 11.18 -7.56 -0.52
C LEU A 29 11.35 -7.49 1.00
N THR A 30 12.04 -6.45 1.45
CA THR A 30 12.05 -6.02 2.85
C THR A 30 11.17 -4.79 2.93
N ILE A 31 10.04 -4.91 3.62
CA ILE A 31 8.99 -3.89 3.66
C ILE A 31 8.94 -3.27 5.04
N SER A 32 9.29 -2.00 5.13
CA SER A 32 9.09 -1.19 6.34
C SER A 32 7.69 -0.58 6.30
N THR A 33 6.93 -0.75 7.39
CA THR A 33 5.56 -0.20 7.51
C THR A 33 5.48 0.80 8.65
N PHE A 34 4.66 1.83 8.48
CA PHE A 34 4.37 2.78 9.54
C PHE A 34 3.75 2.06 10.75
N GLY A 35 4.29 2.31 11.94
CA GLY A 35 3.84 1.67 13.19
C GLY A 35 4.41 0.27 13.46
N SER A 36 5.37 -0.21 12.66
CA SER A 36 6.16 -1.41 12.97
C SER A 36 7.64 -1.06 13.08
N ASN A 37 8.26 -1.42 14.21
CA ASN A 37 9.70 -1.23 14.41
C ASN A 37 10.53 -2.29 13.66
N MET A 38 9.89 -3.35 13.16
CA MET A 38 10.58 -4.46 12.50
C MET A 38 10.10 -4.58 11.04
N PRO A 39 11.02 -4.52 10.06
CA PRO A 39 10.69 -4.75 8.66
C PRO A 39 10.17 -6.17 8.43
N ILE A 40 9.21 -6.30 7.52
CA ILE A 40 8.66 -7.60 7.11
C ILE A 40 9.40 -8.04 5.86
N VAL A 41 9.97 -9.23 5.87
CA VAL A 41 10.59 -9.83 4.68
C VAL A 41 9.61 -10.77 4.01
N LYS A 42 9.35 -10.56 2.72
CA LYS A 42 8.36 -11.34 1.97
C LYS A 42 8.78 -11.56 0.52
N THR A 43 8.50 -12.75 -0.01
CA THR A 43 8.57 -13.00 -1.46
C THR A 43 7.24 -12.59 -2.09
N CYS A 44 7.30 -11.66 -3.04
CA CYS A 44 6.15 -11.10 -3.73
C CYS A 44 6.20 -11.48 -5.22
N GLY A 45 5.05 -11.79 -5.81
CA GLY A 45 4.94 -11.99 -7.25
C GLY A 45 5.13 -10.67 -8.01
N ILE A 46 5.65 -10.74 -9.22
CA ILE A 46 5.68 -9.63 -10.17
C ILE A 46 4.76 -10.02 -11.32
N THR A 47 3.91 -9.08 -11.73
CA THR A 47 3.02 -9.26 -12.87
C THR A 47 3.10 -8.08 -13.82
N VAL A 48 2.54 -8.26 -15.00
CA VAL A 48 2.50 -7.27 -16.07
C VAL A 48 1.07 -6.72 -16.17
N LEU A 49 0.95 -5.40 -16.07
CA LEU A 49 -0.30 -4.67 -16.20
C LEU A 49 -0.27 -3.84 -17.49
N GLN A 50 -1.30 -3.99 -18.32
CA GLN A 50 -1.52 -3.14 -19.48
C GLN A 50 -2.55 -2.06 -19.14
N MET A 51 -2.22 -0.80 -19.41
CA MET A 51 -3.10 0.35 -19.20
C MET A 51 -3.14 1.22 -20.45
N TRP A 52 -4.24 1.93 -20.66
CA TRP A 52 -4.40 2.83 -21.80
C TRP A 52 -4.32 4.27 -21.33
N ASP A 53 -3.60 5.10 -22.06
CA ASP A 53 -3.61 6.54 -21.83
C ASP A 53 -4.88 7.20 -22.40
N ALA A 54 -5.01 8.51 -22.20
CA ALA A 54 -6.16 9.29 -22.67
C ALA A 54 -6.33 9.30 -24.20
N ASN A 55 -5.27 8.99 -24.96
CA ASN A 55 -5.30 8.86 -26.41
C ASN A 55 -5.59 7.43 -26.86
N GLY A 56 -5.81 6.51 -25.92
CA GLY A 56 -6.02 5.09 -26.20
C GLY A 56 -4.74 4.35 -26.56
N ALA A 57 -3.55 4.90 -26.31
CA ALA A 57 -2.31 4.17 -26.52
C ALA A 57 -2.05 3.23 -25.33
N PRO A 58 -1.74 1.94 -25.57
CA PRO A 58 -1.45 0.98 -24.51
C PRO A 58 -0.03 1.16 -23.98
N HIS A 59 0.11 1.02 -22.67
CA HIS A 59 1.35 1.09 -21.91
C HIS A 59 1.45 -0.10 -20.97
N THR A 60 2.65 -0.67 -20.88
CA THR A 60 2.92 -1.88 -20.11
C THR A 60 3.75 -1.55 -18.87
N PHE A 61 3.30 -2.03 -17.71
CA PHE A 61 3.93 -1.78 -16.43
C PHE A 61 4.22 -3.10 -15.71
N MET A 62 5.43 -3.24 -15.20
CA MET A 62 5.74 -4.28 -14.23
C MET A 62 5.33 -3.80 -12.84
N VAL A 63 4.45 -4.54 -12.19
CA VAL A 63 3.93 -4.19 -10.87
C VAL A 63 4.16 -5.33 -9.89
N THR A 64 4.49 -4.99 -8.65
CA THR A 64 4.68 -5.98 -7.59
C THR A 64 3.33 -6.31 -6.97
N ARG A 65 2.96 -7.59 -6.97
CA ARG A 65 1.76 -8.08 -6.29
C ARG A 65 2.00 -8.10 -4.80
N ILE A 66 1.06 -7.56 -4.07
CA ILE A 66 1.17 -7.48 -2.63
C ILE A 66 -0.17 -7.68 -1.95
N ASP A 67 -0.13 -8.41 -0.84
CA ASP A 67 -1.22 -8.53 0.10
C ASP A 67 -1.43 -7.18 0.80
N LYS A 68 -2.50 -7.03 1.57
CA LYS A 68 -2.70 -5.85 2.41
C LYS A 68 -1.50 -5.69 3.36
N VAL A 69 -0.60 -4.76 3.01
CA VAL A 69 0.68 -4.53 3.70
C VAL A 69 0.45 -3.79 5.01
N THR A 70 -0.50 -2.87 4.99
CA THR A 70 -0.86 -2.08 6.14
C THR A 70 -1.69 -2.96 7.08
N LYS A 71 -1.29 -2.98 8.36
CA LYS A 71 -2.20 -3.41 9.41
C LYS A 71 -3.49 -2.61 9.26
N SER A 72 -4.62 -3.23 9.58
CA SER A 72 -5.88 -2.48 9.71
C SER A 72 -5.61 -1.27 10.59
N LEU A 73 -6.01 -0.08 10.12
CA LEU A 73 -5.93 1.15 10.90
C LEU A 73 -6.61 0.87 12.23
N GLN A 74 -5.82 0.75 13.30
CA GLN A 74 -6.37 0.73 14.64
C GLN A 74 -6.79 2.16 14.94
N ARG A 75 -8.10 2.36 14.99
CA ARG A 75 -8.66 3.60 15.49
C ARG A 75 -8.42 3.61 17.00
N ASN A 76 -7.37 4.28 17.44
CA ASN A 76 -7.20 4.53 18.85
C ASN A 76 -8.34 5.46 19.29
N LEU A 77 -9.10 5.02 20.29
CA LEU A 77 -10.06 5.88 20.96
C LEU A 77 -9.25 6.91 21.75
N ILE A 78 -9.56 8.20 21.55
CA ILE A 78 -8.94 9.30 22.27
C ILE A 78 -9.13 9.05 23.77
N CYS A 79 -8.04 8.87 24.50
CA CYS A 79 -8.09 8.60 25.93
C CYS A 79 -8.45 9.88 26.70
N LEU A 80 -8.73 9.77 27.99
CA LEU A 80 -9.16 10.94 28.78
C LEU A 80 -8.06 12.00 28.90
N GLU A 81 -6.80 11.58 28.89
CA GLU A 81 -5.62 12.47 28.91
C GLU A 81 -5.47 13.22 27.59
N ASP A 82 -5.63 12.54 26.46
CA ASP A 82 -5.63 13.18 25.14
C ASP A 82 -6.77 14.22 25.02
N LYS A 83 -7.97 13.90 25.54
CA LYS A 83 -9.09 14.86 25.57
C LYS A 83 -8.78 16.10 26.40
N ARG A 84 -8.15 15.93 27.57
CA ARG A 84 -7.73 17.05 28.40
C ARG A 84 -6.71 17.91 27.68
N PHE A 85 -5.68 17.30 27.10
CA PHE A 85 -4.67 18.00 26.32
C PHE A 85 -5.29 18.85 25.20
N LEU A 86 -6.23 18.29 24.45
CA LEU A 86 -6.92 19.01 23.37
C LEU A 86 -7.71 20.22 23.89
N CYS A 87 -8.47 20.04 24.99
CA CYS A 87 -9.19 21.14 25.63
C CYS A 87 -8.26 22.23 26.18
N ASP A 88 -7.19 21.82 26.86
CA ASP A 88 -6.25 22.75 27.52
C ASP A 88 -5.44 23.57 26.49
N ASN A 89 -5.40 23.14 25.23
CA ASN A 89 -4.68 23.80 24.14
C ASN A 89 -5.61 24.34 23.03
N ASP A 90 -6.93 24.42 23.27
CA ASP A 90 -7.93 24.91 22.30
C ASP A 90 -7.87 24.22 20.92
N LEU A 91 -7.48 22.95 20.88
CA LEU A 91 -7.41 22.15 19.66
C LEU A 91 -8.75 21.42 19.43
N GLN A 92 -9.41 21.70 18.31
CA GLN A 92 -10.67 21.05 17.92
C GLN A 92 -10.43 19.82 17.04
N LEU A 93 -11.29 18.80 17.18
CA LEU A 93 -11.24 17.55 16.41
C LEU A 93 -12.00 17.62 15.09
#